data_AF-A0A161X8G0-F1
#
_entry.id   AF-A0A161X8G0-F1
#
_cell.length_a   1.000
_cell.length_b   1.000
_cell.length_c   1.000
_cell.angle_alpha   90.00
_cell.angle_beta   90.00
_cell.angle_gamma   90.00
#
_symmetry.space_group_name_H-M   'P 1'
#
loop_
_entity.id
_entity.type
_entity.pdbx_description
1 polymer ?
#
loop_
_entity_poly.entity_id
_entity_poly.type
_entity_poly.pdbx_seq_one_letter_code
_entity_poly.pdbx_strand_id
1 'polypeptide(L)'
;MMMHQGIGLERFNALPRSRAVHALYECCCCVTWAERIADHRPYADTEALLAAADAELRALSGRDLDRVFDSLAHESVSERSAPELARVTHRRIDRMLGPAEGYPEY
;
A
#
# COMPACT_ATOMS: atom_id res chain seq x y z
N MET A 1 -10.93 1.06 -9.48
CA MET A 1 -11.34 2.37 -8.94
C MET A 1 -10.95 2.38 -7.48
N MET A 2 -9.95 3.16 -7.09
CA MET A 2 -9.40 3.10 -5.73
C MET A 2 -10.35 3.81 -4.77
N MET A 3 -10.97 3.06 -3.87
CA MET A 3 -12.09 3.51 -3.02
C MET A 3 -11.64 4.39 -1.84
N HIS A 4 -10.37 4.29 -1.47
CA HIS A 4 -9.78 5.02 -0.34
C HIS A 4 -8.70 5.97 -0.85
N GLN A 5 -9.07 7.11 -1.43
CA GLN A 5 -8.12 8.16 -1.84
C GLN A 5 -8.27 9.37 -0.92
N GLY A 6 -7.15 9.98 -0.52
CA GLY A 6 -7.15 11.20 0.29
C GLY A 6 -7.60 11.03 1.74
N ILE A 7 -7.47 9.83 2.33
CA ILE A 7 -7.97 9.60 3.70
C ILE A 7 -7.07 10.20 4.79
N GLY A 8 -5.77 10.40 4.51
CA GLY A 8 -4.76 10.81 5.48
C GLY A 8 -4.27 9.68 6.39
N LEU A 9 -3.07 9.85 6.97
CA LEU A 9 -2.44 8.84 7.82
C LEU A 9 -3.20 8.63 9.14
N GLU A 10 -3.65 9.71 9.80
CA GLU A 10 -4.40 9.60 11.04
C GLU A 10 -5.70 8.80 10.87
N ARG A 11 -6.44 9.07 9.79
CA ARG A 11 -7.66 8.33 9.48
C ARG A 11 -7.34 6.88 9.13
N PHE A 12 -6.26 6.63 8.40
CA PHE A 12 -5.79 5.27 8.10
C PHE A 12 -5.45 4.49 9.39
N ASN A 13 -4.79 5.11 10.36
CA ASN A 13 -4.52 4.52 11.67
C ASN A 13 -5.81 4.22 12.45
N ALA A 14 -6.83 5.08 12.32
CA ALA A 14 -8.14 4.90 12.97
C ALA A 14 -9.09 3.93 12.25
N LEU A 15 -8.79 3.50 11.02
CA LEU A 15 -9.68 2.61 10.25
C LEU A 15 -9.82 1.23 10.90
N PRO A 16 -11.00 0.59 10.82
CA PRO A 16 -11.14 -0.83 11.14
C PRO A 16 -10.17 -1.68 10.30
N ARG A 17 -9.64 -2.76 10.89
CA ARG A 17 -8.69 -3.68 10.22
C ARG A 17 -9.15 -4.05 8.81
N SER A 18 -10.40 -4.47 8.64
CA SER A 18 -10.94 -4.86 7.33
C SER A 18 -10.86 -3.76 6.27
N ARG A 19 -11.11 -2.49 6.64
CA ARG A 19 -10.99 -1.35 5.71
C ARG A 19 -9.55 -0.99 5.41
N ALA A 20 -8.66 -1.05 6.41
CA ALA A 20 -7.24 -0.79 6.20
C ALA A 20 -6.60 -1.85 5.28
N VAL A 21 -6.93 -3.13 5.50
CA VAL A 21 -6.52 -4.23 4.63
C VAL A 21 -7.05 -4.02 3.21
N HIS A 22 -8.32 -3.63 3.06
CA HIS A 22 -8.87 -3.35 1.73
C HIS A 22 -8.12 -2.20 1.02
N ALA A 23 -7.88 -1.10 1.73
CA ALA A 23 -7.15 0.05 1.18
C ALA A 23 -5.72 -0.33 0.72
N LEU A 24 -5.01 -1.13 1.52
CA LEU A 24 -3.68 -1.64 1.19
C LEU A 24 -3.70 -2.69 0.07
N TYR A 25 -4.73 -3.55 0.04
CA TYR A 25 -4.92 -4.53 -1.02
C TYR A 25 -5.12 -3.85 -2.38
N GLU A 26 -5.81 -2.71 -2.43
CA GLU A 26 -5.92 -1.89 -3.63
C GLU A 26 -4.55 -1.33 -4.08
N CYS A 27 -3.57 -1.18 -3.17
CA CYS A 27 -2.21 -0.75 -3.50
C CYS A 27 -1.36 -1.86 -4.12
N CYS A 28 -1.23 -3.02 -3.45
CA CYS A 28 -0.26 -4.06 -3.84
C CYS A 28 -0.90 -5.32 -4.44
N CYS A 29 -2.24 -5.44 -4.46
CA CYS A 29 -2.96 -6.66 -4.85
C CYS A 29 -2.50 -7.93 -4.09
N CYS A 30 -1.91 -7.77 -2.90
CA CYS A 30 -1.44 -8.86 -2.05
C CYS A 30 -2.16 -8.79 -0.70
N VAL A 31 -2.99 -9.79 -0.40
CA VAL A 31 -3.78 -9.83 0.84
C VAL A 31 -2.87 -10.02 2.05
N THR A 32 -1.94 -10.98 2.00
CA THR A 32 -1.04 -11.28 3.13
C THR A 32 -0.17 -10.10 3.51
N TRP A 33 0.36 -9.38 2.51
CA TRP A 33 1.10 -8.13 2.72
C TRP A 33 0.19 -7.06 3.35
N ALA A 34 -1.02 -6.86 2.81
CA ALA A 34 -1.97 -5.87 3.32
C ALA A 34 -2.39 -6.14 4.78
N GLU A 35 -2.59 -7.41 5.14
CA GLU A 35 -2.91 -7.80 6.52
C GLU A 35 -1.78 -7.49 7.49
N ARG A 36 -0.53 -7.80 7.11
CA ARG A 36 0.63 -7.51 7.96
C ARG A 36 0.80 -6.02 8.21
N ILE A 37 0.75 -5.21 7.16
CA ILE A 37 0.85 -3.75 7.29
C ILE A 37 -0.34 -3.20 8.11
N ALA A 38 -1.56 -3.70 7.91
CA ALA A 38 -2.71 -3.28 8.72
C ALA A 38 -2.58 -3.66 10.21
N ASP A 39 -1.92 -4.77 10.53
CA ASP A 39 -1.70 -5.24 11.90
C ASP A 39 -0.56 -4.52 12.63
N HIS A 40 0.38 -3.92 11.90
CA HIS A 40 1.48 -3.14 12.47
C HIS A 40 1.09 -1.70 12.86
N ARG A 41 -0.15 -1.28 12.57
CA ARG A 41 -0.66 0.03 12.99
C ARG A 41 -0.68 0.14 14.53
N PRO A 42 -0.49 1.36 15.07
CA PRO A 42 -0.42 2.65 14.37
C PRO A 42 0.98 3.00 13.84
N TYR A 43 1.04 3.71 12.72
CA TYR A 43 2.27 4.29 12.17
C TYR A 43 2.42 5.75 12.60
N ALA A 44 3.64 6.17 12.95
CA ALA A 44 3.92 7.54 13.40
C ALA A 44 3.82 8.55 12.25
N ASP A 45 4.33 8.19 11.07
CA ASP A 45 4.41 9.04 9.89
C ASP A 45 4.35 8.18 8.61
N THR A 46 4.24 8.84 7.45
CA THR A 46 4.18 8.17 6.15
C THR A 46 5.47 7.41 5.85
N GLU A 47 6.64 7.89 6.27
CA GLU A 47 7.90 7.18 6.05
C GLU A 47 7.94 5.86 6.81
N ALA A 48 7.41 5.80 8.04
CA ALA A 48 7.29 4.58 8.81
C ALA A 48 6.39 3.53 8.13
N LEU A 49 5.27 3.97 7.52
CA LEU A 49 4.40 3.11 6.73
C LEU A 49 5.12 2.58 5.48
N LEU A 50 5.81 3.45 4.75
CA LEU A 50 6.56 3.08 3.54
C LEU A 50 7.72 2.13 3.87
N ALA A 51 8.45 2.36 4.96
CA ALA A 51 9.53 1.49 5.40
C ALA A 51 9.03 0.09 5.78
N ALA A 52 7.87 0.01 6.46
CA ALA A 52 7.23 -1.28 6.77
C ALA A 52 6.76 -1.99 5.49
N ALA A 53 6.15 -1.25 4.55
CA ALA A 53 5.76 -1.74 3.24
C ALA A 53 6.94 -2.36 2.49
N ASP A 54 8.06 -1.64 2.39
CA ASP A 54 9.30 -2.08 1.76
C ASP A 54 9.92 -3.32 2.43
N ALA A 55 9.87 -3.38 3.76
CA ALA A 55 10.37 -4.55 4.50
C ALA A 55 9.55 -5.81 4.16
N GLU A 56 8.22 -5.71 4.17
CA GLU A 56 7.35 -6.83 3.82
C GLU A 56 7.46 -7.21 2.34
N LEU A 57 7.57 -6.24 1.43
CA LEU A 57 7.79 -6.51 0.00
C LEU A 57 9.11 -7.25 -0.25
N ARG A 58 10.18 -6.89 0.46
CA ARG A 58 11.46 -7.62 0.38
C ARG A 58 11.40 -9.01 1.00
N ALA A 59 10.48 -9.24 1.93
CA ALA A 59 10.25 -10.55 2.54
C ALA A 59 9.35 -11.46 1.68
N LEU A 60 8.68 -10.93 0.65
CA LEU A 60 7.88 -11.73 -0.27
C LEU A 60 8.74 -12.73 -1.03
N SER A 61 8.22 -13.95 -1.16
CA SER A 61 8.82 -14.96 -2.04
C SER A 61 8.61 -14.58 -3.50
N GLY A 62 9.53 -14.98 -4.39
CA GLY A 62 9.41 -14.70 -5.83
C GLY A 62 8.07 -15.17 -6.44
N ARG A 63 7.46 -16.23 -5.90
CA ARG A 63 6.13 -16.71 -6.32
C ARG A 63 5.00 -15.73 -5.98
N ASP A 64 5.06 -15.09 -4.82
CA ASP A 64 4.04 -14.10 -4.42
C ASP A 64 4.23 -12.81 -5.22
N LEU A 65 5.48 -12.45 -5.48
CA LEU A 65 5.86 -11.34 -6.34
C LEU A 65 5.29 -11.53 -7.77
N ASP A 66 5.43 -12.71 -8.36
CA ASP A 66 4.84 -13.03 -9.68
C ASP A 66 3.31 -12.94 -9.67
N ARG A 67 2.63 -13.45 -8.64
CA ARG A 67 1.16 -13.33 -8.53
C ARG A 67 0.70 -11.88 -8.44
N VAL A 68 1.45 -11.06 -7.72
CA VAL A 68 1.18 -9.62 -7.63
C VAL A 68 1.35 -8.99 -9.01
N PHE A 69 2.43 -9.29 -9.73
CA PHE A 69 2.64 -8.77 -11.08
C PHE A 69 1.58 -9.24 -12.08
N ASP A 70 1.09 -10.47 -11.96
CA ASP A 70 -0.02 -10.98 -12.78
C ASP A 70 -1.31 -10.16 -12.54
N SER A 71 -1.58 -9.81 -11.28
CA SER A 71 -2.70 -8.93 -10.91
C SER A 71 -2.50 -7.48 -11.36
N LEU A 72 -1.24 -7.07 -11.57
CA LEU A 72 -0.83 -5.76 -12.09
C LEU A 72 -0.66 -5.75 -13.61
N ALA A 73 -1.14 -6.76 -14.35
CA ALA A 73 -0.95 -6.87 -15.81
C ALA A 73 -1.44 -5.65 -16.62
N HIS A 74 -2.27 -4.77 -16.04
CA HIS A 74 -2.71 -3.52 -16.64
C HIS A 74 -1.77 -2.32 -16.39
N GLU A 75 -0.75 -2.45 -15.54
CA GLU A 75 0.28 -1.43 -15.35
C GLU A 75 1.52 -1.72 -16.21
N SER A 76 2.06 -0.65 -16.81
CA SER A 76 3.33 -0.69 -17.52
C SER A 76 4.48 -0.81 -16.51
N VAL A 77 4.79 -2.05 -16.13
CA VAL A 77 5.92 -2.37 -15.26
C VAL A 77 7.14 -2.66 -16.15
N SER A 78 8.26 -2.01 -15.86
CA SER A 78 9.48 -2.21 -16.66
C SER A 78 10.20 -3.52 -16.33
N GLU A 79 10.10 -4.01 -15.09
CA GLU A 79 10.72 -5.25 -14.62
C GLU A 79 9.91 -5.92 -13.48
N ARG A 80 9.82 -7.25 -13.46
CA ARG A 80 9.18 -8.02 -12.38
C ARG A 80 10.11 -8.18 -11.17
N SER A 81 10.40 -7.07 -10.51
CA SER A 81 11.37 -6.99 -9.41
C SER A 81 10.76 -6.37 -8.15
N ALA A 82 11.24 -6.80 -6.97
CA ALA A 82 10.85 -6.22 -5.68
C ALA A 82 11.01 -4.68 -5.60
N PRO A 83 12.13 -4.08 -6.06
CA PRO A 83 12.26 -2.61 -6.09
C PRO A 83 11.24 -1.92 -7.00
N GLU A 84 10.83 -2.55 -8.11
CA GLU A 84 9.81 -1.98 -9.00
C GLU A 84 8.42 -2.06 -8.35
N LEU A 85 8.10 -3.19 -7.71
CA LEU A 85 6.87 -3.34 -6.95
C LEU A 85 6.77 -2.35 -5.79
N ALA A 86 7.89 -2.08 -5.09
CA ALA A 86 7.98 -1.06 -4.06
C ALA A 86 7.65 0.33 -4.61
N ARG A 87 8.21 0.72 -5.75
CA ARG A 87 7.92 2.01 -6.40
C ARG A 87 6.44 2.16 -6.74
N VAL A 88 5.84 1.13 -7.35
CA VAL A 88 4.40 1.12 -7.69
C VAL A 88 3.55 1.22 -6.42
N THR A 89 3.89 0.43 -5.40
CA THR A 89 3.18 0.41 -4.12
C THR A 89 3.28 1.76 -3.41
N HIS A 90 4.45 2.40 -3.39
CA HIS A 90 4.66 3.72 -2.79
C HIS A 90 3.78 4.77 -3.44
N ARG A 91 3.75 4.82 -4.78
CA ARG A 91 2.90 5.76 -5.52
C ARG A 91 1.41 5.57 -5.19
N ARG A 92 0.97 4.33 -5.04
CA ARG A 92 -0.41 4.00 -4.70
C ARG A 92 -0.75 4.33 -3.24
N ILE A 93 0.17 4.10 -2.30
CA ILE A 93 0.03 4.51 -0.89
C ILE A 93 -0.05 6.04 -0.80
N ASP A 94 0.81 6.77 -1.50
CA ASP A 94 0.78 8.23 -1.53
C ASP A 94 -0.59 8.75 -2.01
N ARG A 95 -1.12 8.18 -3.09
CA ARG A 95 -2.48 8.50 -3.57
C ARG A 95 -3.59 8.10 -2.59
N MET A 96 -3.43 6.97 -1.89
CA MET A 96 -4.37 6.49 -0.89
C MET A 96 -4.46 7.46 0.29
N LEU A 97 -3.32 7.88 0.81
CA LEU A 97 -3.23 8.86 1.89
C LEU A 97 -3.64 10.26 1.42
N GLY A 98 -3.32 10.62 0.17
CA GLY A 98 -3.45 11.98 -0.35
C GLY A 98 -2.38 12.92 0.18
N PRO A 99 -2.45 14.23 -0.13
CA PRO A 99 -1.50 15.20 0.41
C PRO A 99 -1.51 15.14 1.94
N ALA A 100 -0.33 15.30 2.56
CA ALA A 100 -0.17 15.25 4.02
C ALA A 100 -1.09 16.23 4.78
N GLU A 101 -1.57 17.29 4.10
CA GLU A 101 -2.47 18.31 4.63
C GLU A 101 -3.96 17.92 4.57
N GLY A 102 -4.30 16.77 3.96
CA GLY A 102 -5.68 16.42 3.62
C GLY A 102 -6.20 17.23 2.43
N TYR A 103 -7.28 16.76 1.77
CA TYR A 103 -8.03 17.66 0.91
C TYR A 103 -8.79 18.63 1.82
N PRO A 104 -8.74 19.95 1.59
CA PRO A 104 -9.53 20.89 2.39
C PRO A 104 -11.00 20.46 2.34
N GLU A 105 -11.59 20.29 3.53
CA GLU A 105 -13.02 20.08 3.68
C GLU A 105 -13.69 21.40 3.22
N TYR A 106 -14.26 21.41 2.01
CA TYR A 106 -14.99 22.57 1.47
C TYR A 106 -16.45 22.56 1.94
#